data_AF-A0A9K3KXQ6-F1
#
_entry.id   AF-A0A9K3KXQ6-F1
#
_cell.length_a   1.000
_cell.length_b   1.000
_cell.length_c   1.000
_cell.angle_alpha   90.00
_cell.angle_beta   90.00
_cell.angle_gamma   90.00
#
_symmetry.space_group_name_H-M   'P 1'
#
loop_
_entity.id
_entity.type
_entity.pdbx_description
1 polymer ?
#
loop_
_entity_poly.entity_id
_entity_poly.type
_entity_poly.pdbx_seq_one_letter_code
_entity_poly.pdbx_strand_id
1 'polypeptide(L)'
;MPPQNRNENGALEVERPIHRIVSRGELSVSSETNDSTNGSPTTPRNSKEYRVRKSSLIGMINWMHVLLTHAPRLFALGMLVLVSQIVHQVVKDLFGDNDVTLSYETMAIVFEHIKQLFVRLYVAIMESDGHTIFSPAVKTTALILVVGAWMVRRDNPIYLLSFATFKAPDEWKCSHDDIMTMMKRQQCFTEESLGFMQRILDRSGTGPATAWPPGIVQCLKNKDQKADRSIAASRKEAETVIFDIVAQALKKANVKPREIDVLVINCSLFSPTPSLCAMVMSHFGMRSDVETYNLSGMGCSASLISIDLAKKLLSRKGHRKALVVSTEIITPNLYHGNDRGFLIQNTLFRCGGAAIVLSNNWLDGRRAWYKLLHTVRVQGSGETAYECVYEAEDGEGYRGVRLSKDIVKVAGKTMEKNFTMLGPQVLPLTEQAKVVWSIIVRFVLKQITKTLISYGAEDTAAKLPSVKPYVPDFKRCIDHFCIHAGGRAVIDGIEKNLNLEQYHTEPSRMTLYNYGNTSSSSIWYELEYIQDQQRTNPLKKGDRIMQVAFGSGFKCTSGVWIKV
;
A
#
# COMPACT_ATOMS: atom_id res chain seq x y z
N MET A 1 -2.47 59.69 40.00
CA MET A 1 -3.50 60.35 39.17
C MET A 1 -3.35 59.86 37.72
N PRO A 2 -4.42 59.89 36.89
CA PRO A 2 -4.46 59.36 35.51
C PRO A 2 -3.90 60.37 34.47
N PRO A 3 -3.96 60.15 33.13
CA PRO A 3 -4.42 58.98 32.34
C PRO A 3 -3.26 58.29 31.54
N GLN A 4 -3.30 56.99 31.20
CA GLN A 4 -4.12 56.30 30.18
C GLN A 4 -4.04 56.85 28.74
N ASN A 5 -3.59 56.00 27.80
CA ASN A 5 -4.40 55.68 26.63
C ASN A 5 -4.10 54.25 26.13
N ARG A 6 -5.01 53.64 25.35
CA ARG A 6 -4.93 52.25 24.86
C ARG A 6 -4.57 52.18 23.37
N ASN A 7 -4.13 51.00 22.93
CA ASN A 7 -4.54 50.42 21.65
C ASN A 7 -4.72 48.90 21.83
N GLU A 8 -5.51 48.27 20.97
CA GLU A 8 -6.08 46.94 21.26
C GLU A 8 -5.24 45.77 20.71
N ASN A 9 -5.25 44.66 21.47
CA ASN A 9 -4.82 43.31 21.07
C ASN A 9 -3.32 43.07 20.76
N GLY A 10 -2.45 43.53 21.67
CA GLY A 10 -1.07 43.01 21.77
C GLY A 10 -0.79 42.34 23.13
N ALA A 11 -0.73 41.00 23.16
CA ALA A 11 -0.06 40.19 24.20
C ALA A 11 0.09 38.72 23.75
N LEU A 12 0.97 37.96 24.41
CA LEU A 12 1.31 36.56 24.13
C LEU A 12 0.97 35.63 25.31
N GLU A 13 0.73 34.36 24.95
CA GLU A 13 1.00 33.11 25.69
C GLU A 13 0.38 32.75 27.08
N VAL A 14 -0.11 31.49 27.09
CA VAL A 14 0.05 30.44 28.13
C VAL A 14 -0.51 30.67 29.55
N GLU A 15 -1.53 29.88 29.91
CA GLU A 15 -1.43 28.86 30.98
C GLU A 15 -2.57 27.81 30.93
N ARG A 16 -2.45 26.72 31.71
CA ARG A 16 -3.52 25.75 32.05
C ARG A 16 -3.45 25.48 33.56
N PRO A 17 -4.57 25.33 34.28
CA PRO A 17 -4.82 23.99 34.83
C PRO A 17 -6.28 23.54 35.05
N ILE A 18 -6.39 22.20 35.10
CA ILE A 18 -7.33 21.30 35.81
C ILE A 18 -8.14 21.90 36.98
N HIS A 19 -9.42 21.51 37.15
CA HIS A 19 -10.01 21.11 38.45
C HIS A 19 -11.26 20.20 38.31
N ARG A 20 -11.87 19.75 39.43
CA ARG A 20 -12.67 18.50 39.54
C ARG A 20 -13.77 18.57 40.63
N ILE A 21 -14.92 17.89 40.41
CA ILE A 21 -15.95 17.42 41.41
C ILE A 21 -16.95 18.48 41.97
N VAL A 22 -18.06 17.97 42.55
CA VAL A 22 -19.24 18.61 43.22
C VAL A 22 -20.37 18.98 42.24
N SER A 23 -21.67 18.66 42.45
CA SER A 23 -22.41 17.82 43.45
C SER A 23 -23.43 16.94 42.69
N ARG A 24 -23.81 15.73 43.12
CA ARG A 24 -24.74 15.35 44.22
C ARG A 24 -26.12 16.04 44.15
N GLY A 25 -27.14 15.27 43.79
CA GLY A 25 -28.56 15.63 43.85
C GLY A 25 -29.39 14.35 43.94
N GLU A 26 -29.90 14.05 45.13
CA GLU A 26 -30.75 12.88 45.41
C GLU A 26 -32.21 13.30 45.36
N LEU A 27 -33.09 12.46 44.82
CA LEU A 27 -34.54 12.57 45.00
C LEU A 27 -35.14 11.16 45.07
N SER A 28 -35.83 10.87 46.17
CA SER A 28 -36.44 9.58 46.49
C SER A 28 -37.95 9.72 46.65
N VAL A 29 -38.70 8.72 46.20
CA VAL A 29 -40.12 8.50 46.54
C VAL A 29 -40.31 6.99 46.75
N SER A 30 -41.24 6.61 47.63
CA SER A 30 -41.28 5.31 48.32
C SER A 30 -42.62 4.58 48.24
N SER A 31 -42.55 3.25 48.28
CA SER A 31 -43.56 2.31 48.81
C SER A 31 -42.85 0.95 48.98
N GLU A 32 -42.72 0.33 50.16
CA GLU A 32 -43.78 -0.28 51.00
C GLU A 32 -44.50 -1.44 50.28
N THR A 33 -44.67 -2.66 50.82
CA THR A 33 -44.52 -3.18 52.21
C THR A 33 -43.87 -4.60 52.24
N ASN A 34 -43.44 -5.05 53.44
CA ASN A 34 -43.55 -6.40 54.08
C ASN A 34 -43.66 -7.68 53.18
N ASP A 35 -43.08 -8.86 53.47
CA ASP A 35 -42.41 -9.49 54.65
C ASP A 35 -41.77 -10.86 54.18
N SER A 36 -41.13 -11.79 54.92
CA SER A 36 -40.69 -11.93 56.33
C SER A 36 -39.54 -12.98 56.48
N THR A 37 -38.99 -13.12 57.70
CA THR A 37 -38.38 -14.33 58.33
C THR A 37 -37.31 -15.20 57.63
N ASN A 38 -36.11 -15.19 58.24
CA ASN A 38 -35.27 -16.34 58.66
C ASN A 38 -34.58 -17.29 57.65
N GLY A 39 -33.29 -17.59 57.92
CA GLY A 39 -32.71 -18.91 57.63
C GLY A 39 -31.36 -18.98 56.89
N SER A 40 -30.25 -18.60 57.54
CA SER A 40 -28.89 -19.08 57.15
C SER A 40 -28.49 -20.25 58.06
N PRO A 41 -27.80 -21.31 57.56
CA PRO A 41 -26.34 -21.18 57.42
C PRO A 41 -25.65 -22.01 56.29
N THR A 42 -24.40 -21.60 55.99
CA THR A 42 -23.26 -22.39 55.48
C THR A 42 -23.41 -23.43 54.35
N THR A 43 -22.88 -23.03 53.18
CA THR A 43 -22.15 -23.78 52.11
C THR A 43 -21.54 -25.17 52.43
N PRO A 44 -21.30 -26.10 51.46
CA PRO A 44 -20.81 -25.76 50.09
C PRO A 44 -21.20 -26.64 48.85
N ARG A 45 -20.94 -26.05 47.66
CA ARG A 45 -20.69 -26.66 46.32
C ARG A 45 -21.85 -27.29 45.51
N ASN A 46 -21.73 -27.07 44.19
CA ASN A 46 -22.30 -27.82 43.04
C ASN A 46 -23.83 -27.95 42.89
N SER A 47 -24.48 -26.89 42.40
CA SER A 47 -25.04 -26.87 41.03
C SER A 47 -25.63 -25.50 40.71
N LYS A 48 -25.22 -24.88 39.58
CA LYS A 48 -25.90 -23.69 39.05
C LYS A 48 -26.59 -24.07 37.75
N GLU A 49 -27.92 -24.05 37.77
CA GLU A 49 -28.75 -24.18 36.57
C GLU A 49 -28.28 -23.20 35.49
N TYR A 50 -28.13 -23.70 34.26
CA TYR A 50 -27.74 -22.87 33.13
C TYR A 50 -28.97 -22.10 32.60
N ARG A 51 -29.40 -21.06 33.32
CA ARG A 51 -30.50 -20.18 32.86
C ARG A 51 -30.08 -19.42 31.60
N VAL A 52 -30.38 -20.04 30.45
CA VAL A 52 -30.25 -19.42 29.12
C VAL A 52 -31.10 -18.15 29.10
N ARG A 53 -30.46 -16.98 29.02
CA ARG A 53 -31.15 -15.74 28.65
C ARG A 53 -31.77 -15.97 27.27
N LYS A 54 -33.08 -15.70 27.12
CA LYS A 54 -33.71 -15.59 25.80
C LYS A 54 -32.94 -14.53 25.00
N SER A 55 -32.15 -14.98 24.02
CA SER A 55 -31.37 -14.08 23.17
C SER A 55 -32.33 -13.31 22.26
N SER A 56 -32.14 -12.00 22.11
CA SER A 56 -32.89 -11.13 21.19
C SER A 56 -32.46 -11.32 19.72
N LEU A 57 -32.22 -12.58 19.33
CA LEU A 57 -31.51 -13.02 18.12
C LEU A 57 -32.39 -12.97 16.85
N ILE A 58 -33.20 -11.92 16.74
CA ILE A 58 -34.08 -11.60 15.60
C ILE A 58 -33.95 -10.12 15.18
N GLY A 59 -33.35 -9.25 16.03
CA GLY A 59 -33.22 -7.81 15.74
C GLY A 59 -32.01 -7.38 14.89
N MET A 60 -31.05 -8.27 14.61
CA MET A 60 -29.81 -7.94 13.87
C MET A 60 -29.46 -8.96 12.78
N ILE A 61 -30.44 -9.39 11.99
CA ILE A 61 -30.14 -9.92 10.65
C ILE A 61 -29.58 -8.75 9.83
N ASN A 62 -28.27 -8.75 9.59
CA ASN A 62 -27.67 -7.86 8.60
C ASN A 62 -28.10 -8.36 7.21
N TRP A 63 -29.27 -7.91 6.76
CA TRP A 63 -29.88 -8.32 5.50
C TRP A 63 -28.95 -8.11 4.30
N MET A 64 -28.09 -7.10 4.32
CA MET A 64 -27.09 -6.88 3.27
C MET A 64 -25.99 -7.96 3.28
N HIS A 65 -25.58 -8.47 4.45
CA HIS A 65 -24.68 -9.62 4.54
C HIS A 65 -25.35 -10.93 4.09
N VAL A 66 -26.64 -11.14 4.43
CA VAL A 66 -27.41 -12.29 3.94
C VAL A 66 -27.59 -12.24 2.43
N LEU A 67 -27.95 -11.07 1.87
CA LEU A 67 -28.11 -10.84 0.45
C LEU A 67 -26.80 -11.11 -0.30
N LEU A 68 -25.66 -10.60 0.19
CA LEU A 68 -24.34 -10.82 -0.40
C LEU A 68 -23.88 -12.30 -0.29
N THR A 69 -24.16 -12.96 0.83
CA THR A 69 -23.81 -14.38 1.04
C THR A 69 -24.63 -15.32 0.16
N HIS A 70 -25.88 -14.96 -0.13
CA HIS A 70 -26.74 -15.71 -1.05
C HIS A 70 -26.75 -15.15 -2.47
N ALA A 71 -26.01 -14.08 -2.77
CA ALA A 71 -26.01 -13.45 -4.09
C ALA A 71 -25.72 -14.42 -5.26
N PRO A 72 -24.81 -15.42 -5.15
CA PRO A 72 -24.65 -16.42 -6.22
C PRO A 72 -25.89 -17.30 -6.43
N ARG A 73 -26.64 -17.62 -5.36
CA ARG A 73 -27.89 -18.39 -5.42
C ARG A 73 -29.05 -17.53 -5.93
N LEU A 74 -29.13 -16.26 -5.52
CA LEU A 74 -30.12 -15.29 -6.02
C LEU A 74 -29.87 -14.96 -7.50
N PHE A 75 -28.61 -14.87 -7.93
CA PHE A 75 -28.24 -14.74 -9.33
C PHE A 75 -28.61 -16.00 -10.14
N ALA A 76 -28.31 -17.21 -9.64
CA ALA A 76 -28.73 -18.44 -10.29
C ALA A 76 -30.26 -18.58 -10.39
N LEU A 77 -30.99 -18.24 -9.32
CA LEU A 77 -32.45 -18.20 -9.30
C LEU A 77 -33.00 -17.17 -10.29
N GLY A 78 -32.43 -15.97 -10.33
CA GLY A 78 -32.85 -14.93 -11.27
C GLY A 78 -32.51 -15.26 -12.73
N MET A 79 -31.38 -15.93 -13.00
CA MET A 79 -31.07 -16.50 -14.31
C MET A 79 -32.07 -17.59 -14.71
N LEU A 80 -32.50 -18.45 -13.77
CA LEU A 80 -33.54 -19.44 -14.00
C LEU A 80 -34.90 -18.77 -14.28
N VAL A 81 -35.25 -17.71 -13.56
CA VAL A 81 -36.44 -16.88 -13.83
C VAL A 81 -36.34 -16.19 -15.20
N LEU A 82 -35.18 -15.67 -15.58
CA LEU A 82 -34.98 -15.05 -16.90
C LEU A 82 -35.14 -16.08 -18.03
N VAL A 83 -34.54 -17.26 -17.89
CA VAL A 83 -34.71 -18.38 -18.85
C VAL A 83 -36.17 -18.83 -18.89
N SER A 84 -36.84 -18.94 -17.74
CA SER A 84 -38.26 -19.29 -17.67
C SER A 84 -39.16 -18.23 -18.32
N GLN A 85 -38.87 -16.93 -18.15
CA GLN A 85 -39.57 -15.83 -18.81
C GLN A 85 -39.34 -15.84 -20.33
N ILE A 86 -38.11 -16.11 -20.79
CA ILE A 86 -37.80 -16.25 -22.22
C ILE A 86 -38.54 -17.45 -22.82
N VAL A 87 -38.50 -18.61 -22.16
CA VAL A 87 -39.21 -19.82 -22.63
C VAL A 87 -40.72 -19.60 -22.62
N HIS A 88 -41.30 -18.98 -21.59
CA HIS A 88 -42.74 -18.70 -21.54
C HIS A 88 -43.17 -17.70 -22.62
N GLN A 89 -42.41 -16.62 -22.84
CA GLN A 89 -42.66 -15.67 -23.92
C GLN A 89 -42.60 -16.37 -25.29
N VAL A 90 -41.55 -17.16 -25.54
CA VAL A 90 -41.38 -17.95 -26.76
C VAL A 90 -42.53 -18.96 -26.97
N VAL A 91 -42.98 -19.64 -25.92
CA VAL A 91 -44.12 -20.58 -26.03
C VAL A 91 -45.42 -19.83 -26.32
N LYS A 92 -45.68 -18.69 -25.65
CA LYS A 92 -46.88 -17.88 -25.91
C LYS A 92 -46.88 -17.30 -27.33
N ASP A 93 -45.73 -16.83 -27.81
CA ASP A 93 -45.58 -16.26 -29.15
C ASP A 93 -45.61 -17.33 -30.28
N LEU A 94 -45.35 -18.61 -29.96
CA LEU A 94 -45.41 -19.73 -30.91
C LEU A 94 -46.75 -20.47 -30.94
N PHE A 95 -47.44 -20.59 -29.79
CA PHE A 95 -48.63 -21.46 -29.65
C PHE A 95 -49.93 -20.72 -29.26
N GLY A 96 -49.84 -19.45 -28.86
CA GLY A 96 -50.97 -18.68 -28.33
C GLY A 96 -51.46 -19.19 -26.97
N ASP A 97 -52.69 -18.83 -26.61
CA ASP A 97 -53.33 -19.22 -25.34
C ASP A 97 -54.10 -20.55 -25.43
N ASN A 98 -53.60 -21.50 -26.23
CA ASN A 98 -54.16 -22.85 -26.33
C ASN A 98 -53.48 -23.81 -25.33
N ASP A 99 -54.26 -24.62 -24.61
CA ASP A 99 -53.72 -25.59 -23.64
C ASP A 99 -52.90 -26.70 -24.34
N VAL A 100 -51.60 -26.75 -24.04
CA VAL A 100 -50.68 -27.75 -24.60
C VAL A 100 -50.50 -28.93 -23.65
N THR A 101 -51.09 -30.07 -23.99
CA THR A 101 -50.83 -31.35 -23.29
C THR A 101 -49.40 -31.83 -23.56
N LEU A 102 -48.57 -31.95 -22.52
CA LEU A 102 -47.18 -32.42 -22.66
C LEU A 102 -47.11 -33.91 -23.03
N SER A 103 -46.92 -34.20 -24.31
CA SER A 103 -46.42 -35.49 -24.81
C SER A 103 -44.88 -35.46 -24.94
N TYR A 104 -44.26 -36.64 -24.97
CA TYR A 104 -42.85 -36.81 -25.31
C TYR A 104 -42.53 -36.27 -26.72
N GLU A 105 -43.46 -36.43 -27.66
CA GLU A 105 -43.35 -35.91 -29.02
C GLU A 105 -43.40 -34.37 -29.03
N THR A 106 -44.27 -33.77 -28.21
CA THR A 106 -44.33 -32.32 -28.00
C THR A 106 -43.00 -31.80 -27.44
N MET A 107 -42.41 -32.50 -26.47
CA MET A 107 -41.10 -32.15 -25.89
C MET A 107 -39.96 -32.21 -26.93
N ALA A 108 -39.97 -33.20 -27.83
CA ALA A 108 -39.00 -33.29 -28.92
C ALA A 108 -39.17 -32.16 -29.95
N ILE A 109 -40.41 -31.85 -30.35
CA ILE A 109 -40.74 -30.74 -31.26
C ILE A 109 -40.31 -29.39 -30.63
N VAL A 110 -40.57 -29.19 -29.34
CA VAL A 110 -40.14 -28.01 -28.58
C VAL A 110 -38.61 -27.92 -28.51
N PHE A 111 -37.88 -29.02 -28.32
CA PHE A 111 -36.41 -28.99 -28.30
C PHE A 111 -35.81 -28.57 -29.65
N GLU A 112 -36.33 -29.10 -30.76
CA GLU A 112 -35.84 -28.72 -32.10
C GLU A 112 -36.29 -27.30 -32.47
N HIS A 113 -37.48 -26.85 -32.03
CA HIS A 113 -37.90 -25.46 -32.16
C HIS A 113 -37.04 -24.50 -31.32
N ILE A 114 -36.66 -24.85 -30.09
CA ILE A 114 -35.73 -24.06 -29.27
C ILE A 114 -34.38 -23.93 -29.99
N LYS A 115 -33.88 -25.02 -30.57
CA LYS A 115 -32.63 -25.05 -31.35
C LYS A 115 -32.70 -24.17 -32.61
N GLN A 116 -33.80 -24.23 -33.37
CA GLN A 116 -34.03 -23.30 -34.50
C GLN A 116 -34.24 -21.85 -34.03
N LEU A 117 -34.87 -21.64 -32.87
CA LEU A 117 -35.11 -20.32 -32.30
C LEU A 117 -33.81 -19.68 -31.81
N PHE A 118 -32.85 -20.43 -31.26
CA PHE A 118 -31.51 -19.90 -30.97
C PHE A 118 -30.80 -19.41 -32.25
N VAL A 119 -30.95 -20.11 -33.37
CA VAL A 119 -30.41 -19.67 -34.68
C VAL A 119 -31.13 -18.42 -35.19
N ARG A 120 -32.48 -18.40 -35.17
CA ARG A 120 -33.26 -17.22 -35.56
C ARG A 120 -33.03 -16.02 -34.65
N LEU A 121 -32.83 -16.24 -33.34
CA LEU A 121 -32.53 -15.19 -32.37
C LEU A 121 -31.14 -14.61 -32.60
N TYR A 122 -30.14 -15.44 -32.95
CA TYR A 122 -28.81 -14.96 -33.33
C TYR A 122 -28.86 -14.07 -34.58
N VAL A 123 -29.59 -14.48 -35.62
CA VAL A 123 -29.79 -13.68 -36.84
C VAL A 123 -30.58 -12.40 -36.55
N ALA A 124 -31.70 -12.49 -35.82
CA ALA A 124 -32.52 -11.32 -35.48
C ALA A 124 -31.79 -10.31 -34.59
N ILE A 125 -30.90 -10.74 -33.68
CA ILE A 125 -30.03 -9.84 -32.89
C ILE A 125 -29.00 -9.11 -33.78
N MET A 126 -28.66 -9.67 -34.95
CA MET A 126 -27.73 -9.05 -35.91
C MET A 126 -28.43 -8.19 -36.97
N GLU A 127 -29.72 -8.43 -37.25
CA GLU A 127 -30.46 -7.78 -38.35
C GLU A 127 -31.63 -6.87 -37.91
N SER A 128 -32.13 -6.96 -36.67
CA SER A 128 -33.28 -6.15 -36.26
C SER A 128 -32.88 -4.73 -35.84
N ASP A 129 -33.33 -3.72 -36.60
CA ASP A 129 -33.58 -2.39 -36.02
C ASP A 129 -34.57 -2.55 -34.85
N GLY A 130 -34.07 -2.28 -33.65
CA GLY A 130 -34.66 -2.85 -32.45
C GLY A 130 -35.91 -2.12 -31.97
N HIS A 131 -36.91 -2.87 -31.53
CA HIS A 131 -37.72 -2.50 -30.35
C HIS A 131 -38.46 -3.69 -29.71
N THR A 132 -38.95 -4.67 -30.49
CA THR A 132 -40.05 -5.57 -30.11
C THR A 132 -39.68 -6.91 -29.47
N ILE A 133 -38.48 -7.49 -29.73
CA ILE A 133 -38.17 -8.91 -29.43
C ILE A 133 -38.27 -9.32 -27.94
N PHE A 134 -38.16 -8.39 -26.99
CA PHE A 134 -38.28 -8.70 -25.56
C PHE A 134 -39.23 -7.75 -24.83
N SER A 135 -40.08 -8.31 -23.97
CA SER A 135 -40.99 -7.55 -23.11
C SER A 135 -40.22 -6.66 -22.10
N PRO A 136 -40.84 -5.58 -21.58
CA PRO A 136 -40.20 -4.72 -20.58
C PRO A 136 -39.76 -5.48 -19.33
N ALA A 137 -40.49 -6.53 -18.94
CA ALA A 137 -40.14 -7.40 -17.82
C ALA A 137 -38.82 -8.14 -18.07
N VAL A 138 -38.66 -8.81 -19.22
CA VAL A 138 -37.42 -9.52 -19.58
C VAL A 138 -36.22 -8.55 -19.66
N LYS A 139 -36.39 -7.39 -20.30
CA LYS A 139 -35.37 -6.33 -20.37
C LYS A 139 -34.95 -5.85 -18.97
N THR A 140 -35.91 -5.66 -18.06
CA THR A 140 -35.66 -5.21 -16.68
C THR A 140 -34.99 -6.31 -15.84
N THR A 141 -35.45 -7.56 -15.92
CA THR A 141 -34.83 -8.71 -15.23
C THR A 141 -33.38 -8.91 -15.69
N ALA A 142 -33.13 -8.84 -17.01
CA ALA A 142 -31.78 -8.92 -17.56
C ALA A 142 -30.87 -7.77 -17.08
N LEU A 143 -31.37 -6.53 -17.05
CA LEU A 143 -30.63 -5.38 -16.52
C LEU A 143 -30.30 -5.56 -15.03
N ILE A 144 -31.26 -5.99 -14.20
CA ILE A 144 -31.05 -6.27 -12.77
C ILE A 144 -30.00 -7.38 -12.58
N LEU A 145 -29.99 -8.41 -13.43
CA LEU A 145 -29.01 -9.49 -13.37
C LEU A 145 -27.63 -9.05 -13.84
N VAL A 146 -27.51 -8.22 -14.87
CA VAL A 146 -26.23 -7.64 -15.31
C VAL A 146 -25.67 -6.70 -14.25
N VAL A 147 -26.49 -5.81 -13.68
CA VAL A 147 -26.09 -4.91 -12.58
C VAL A 147 -25.73 -5.70 -11.32
N GLY A 148 -26.52 -6.72 -10.97
CA GLY A 148 -26.25 -7.61 -9.84
C GLY A 148 -24.96 -8.41 -10.01
N ALA A 149 -24.74 -9.02 -11.18
CA ALA A 149 -23.49 -9.71 -11.50
C ALA A 149 -22.29 -8.76 -11.51
N TRP A 150 -22.44 -7.54 -12.02
CA TRP A 150 -21.41 -6.50 -11.99
C TRP A 150 -21.09 -6.05 -10.55
N MET A 151 -22.09 -5.89 -9.68
CA MET A 151 -21.90 -5.57 -8.26
C MET A 151 -21.23 -6.73 -7.50
N VAL A 152 -21.57 -7.98 -7.80
CA VAL A 152 -21.00 -9.18 -7.16
C VAL A 152 -19.59 -9.50 -7.67
N ARG A 153 -19.28 -9.20 -8.94
CA ARG A 153 -17.94 -9.32 -9.53
C ARG A 153 -17.06 -8.09 -9.30
N ARG A 154 -17.56 -7.06 -8.60
CA ARG A 154 -16.80 -5.82 -8.38
C ARG A 154 -15.67 -6.10 -7.41
N ASP A 155 -14.43 -5.96 -7.88
CA ASP A 155 -13.24 -6.09 -7.04
C ASP A 155 -13.37 -5.22 -5.78
N ASN A 156 -13.10 -5.82 -4.61
CA ASN A 156 -13.14 -5.15 -3.31
C ASN A 156 -12.20 -3.91 -3.34
N PRO A 157 -12.75 -2.68 -3.33
CA PRO A 157 -11.95 -1.48 -3.57
C PRO A 157 -11.07 -1.19 -2.35
N ILE A 158 -9.75 -1.25 -2.53
CA ILE A 158 -8.81 -0.90 -1.45
C ILE A 158 -8.63 0.62 -1.41
N TYR A 159 -9.11 1.22 -0.33
CA TYR A 159 -8.99 2.63 -0.02
C TYR A 159 -7.87 2.87 0.99
N LEU A 160 -7.13 3.97 0.80
CA LEU A 160 -6.25 4.55 1.82
C LEU A 160 -7.04 5.59 2.59
N LEU A 161 -7.30 5.33 3.87
CA LEU A 161 -8.05 6.22 4.76
C LEU A 161 -7.21 7.40 5.25
N SER A 162 -5.95 7.13 5.61
CA SER A 162 -4.94 8.14 5.90
C SER A 162 -3.56 7.51 5.95
N PHE A 163 -2.53 8.36 6.00
CA PHE A 163 -1.20 7.97 6.44
C PHE A 163 -0.57 9.07 7.32
N ALA A 164 0.50 8.70 8.03
CA ALA A 164 1.36 9.62 8.76
C ALA A 164 2.82 9.21 8.59
N THR A 165 3.71 10.19 8.45
CA THR A 165 5.17 10.00 8.44
C THR A 165 5.78 10.49 9.76
N PHE A 166 6.89 9.88 10.19
CA PHE A 166 7.57 10.24 11.43
C PHE A 166 8.27 11.60 11.28
N LYS A 167 8.01 12.52 12.21
CA LYS A 167 8.68 13.83 12.28
C LYS A 167 9.65 13.82 13.45
N ALA A 168 10.92 13.52 13.14
CA ALA A 168 11.98 13.47 14.13
C ALA A 168 12.15 14.81 14.87
N PRO A 169 12.31 14.81 16.20
CA PRO A 169 12.64 16.01 16.98
C PRO A 169 13.91 16.70 16.47
N ASP A 170 14.05 18.01 16.69
CA ASP A 170 15.24 18.76 16.25
C ASP A 170 16.54 18.22 16.85
N GLU A 171 16.50 17.68 18.07
CA GLU A 171 17.63 16.98 18.72
C GLU A 171 18.17 15.76 17.94
N TRP A 172 17.42 15.22 16.99
CA TRP A 172 17.80 14.07 16.17
C TRP A 172 18.37 14.49 14.81
N LYS A 173 18.27 15.78 14.45
CA LYS A 173 18.70 16.29 13.14
C LYS A 173 20.20 16.59 13.17
N CYS A 174 20.93 16.02 12.22
CA CYS A 174 22.37 16.20 12.09
C CYS A 174 22.71 16.81 10.72
N SER A 175 23.69 17.72 10.73
CA SER A 175 24.39 18.18 9.54
C SER A 175 25.40 17.13 9.02
N HIS A 176 26.01 17.38 7.87
CA HIS A 176 27.08 16.50 7.38
C HIS A 176 28.32 16.57 8.28
N ASP A 177 28.62 17.73 8.86
CA ASP A 177 29.73 17.93 9.81
C ASP A 177 29.47 17.22 11.15
N ASP A 178 28.21 17.22 11.62
CA ASP A 178 27.79 16.41 12.78
C ASP A 178 27.96 14.92 12.49
N ILE A 179 27.51 14.43 11.33
CA ILE A 179 27.66 13.03 10.95
C ILE A 179 29.14 12.63 10.86
N MET A 180 29.98 13.46 10.24
CA MET A 180 31.42 13.21 10.16
C MET A 180 32.11 13.30 11.53
N THR A 181 31.59 14.13 12.44
CA THR A 181 31.99 14.15 13.85
C THR A 181 31.57 12.89 14.59
N MET A 182 30.35 12.37 14.36
CA MET A 182 29.89 11.09 14.91
C MET A 182 30.77 9.92 14.46
N MET A 183 31.15 9.88 13.17
CA MET A 183 32.03 8.83 12.66
C MET A 183 33.43 8.91 13.30
N LYS A 184 34.04 10.10 13.33
CA LYS A 184 35.35 10.31 13.97
C LYS A 184 35.36 9.87 15.44
N ARG A 185 34.30 10.16 16.21
CA ARG A 185 34.18 9.76 17.62
C ARG A 185 34.03 8.26 17.86
N GLN A 186 33.75 7.42 16.85
CA GLN A 186 33.79 5.96 17.03
C GLN A 186 35.21 5.41 17.16
N GLN A 187 36.22 6.12 16.63
CA GLN A 187 37.65 5.75 16.66
C GLN A 187 37.96 4.38 16.02
N CYS A 188 37.23 3.99 14.98
CA CYS A 188 37.42 2.71 14.25
C CYS A 188 37.65 2.89 12.73
N PHE A 189 37.45 4.10 12.20
CA PHE A 189 37.62 4.40 10.77
C PHE A 189 39.00 5.01 10.49
N THR A 190 39.62 4.61 9.38
CA THR A 190 40.82 5.28 8.85
C THR A 190 40.48 6.65 8.25
N GLU A 191 41.48 7.52 8.09
CA GLU A 191 41.31 8.80 7.36
C GLU A 191 40.90 8.59 5.89
N GLU A 192 41.24 7.45 5.28
CA GLU A 192 40.75 7.11 3.94
C GLU A 192 39.24 6.82 3.95
N SER A 193 38.76 6.04 4.93
CA SER A 193 37.34 5.74 5.15
C SER A 193 36.53 6.98 5.48
N LEU A 194 37.06 7.87 6.33
CA LEU A 194 36.46 9.17 6.65
C LEU A 194 36.39 10.05 5.40
N GLY A 195 37.49 10.19 4.67
CA GLY A 195 37.54 10.94 3.41
C GLY A 195 36.62 10.34 2.32
N PHE A 196 36.39 9.02 2.34
CA PHE A 196 35.39 8.38 1.48
C PHE A 196 33.97 8.74 1.90
N MET A 197 33.62 8.62 3.19
CA MET A 197 32.28 8.96 3.70
C MET A 197 31.92 10.43 3.45
N GLN A 198 32.85 11.37 3.65
CA GLN A 198 32.67 12.79 3.31
C GLN A 198 32.25 12.95 1.84
N ARG A 199 33.07 12.43 0.89
CA ARG A 199 32.80 12.54 -0.55
C ARG A 199 31.49 11.90 -1.01
N ILE A 200 30.93 10.95 -0.23
CA ILE A 200 29.60 10.39 -0.48
C ILE A 200 28.51 11.28 0.12
N LEU A 201 28.67 11.83 1.34
CA LEU A 201 27.74 12.80 1.94
C LEU A 201 27.58 14.05 1.05
N ASP A 202 28.69 14.67 0.63
CA ASP A 202 28.73 15.86 -0.23
C ASP A 202 27.92 15.67 -1.54
N ARG A 203 27.84 14.42 -2.02
CA ARG A 203 27.22 14.03 -3.30
C ARG A 203 25.89 13.30 -3.13
N SER A 204 25.48 13.00 -1.90
CA SER A 204 24.35 12.13 -1.56
C SER A 204 23.00 12.69 -2.04
N GLY A 205 22.88 14.02 -2.04
CA GLY A 205 21.60 14.73 -2.18
C GLY A 205 20.86 14.95 -0.86
N THR A 206 21.42 14.51 0.28
CA THR A 206 20.85 14.77 1.60
C THR A 206 21.19 16.18 2.10
N GLY A 207 20.26 16.81 2.81
CA GLY A 207 20.40 18.16 3.37
C GLY A 207 21.05 18.20 4.76
N PRO A 208 21.20 19.41 5.33
CA PRO A 208 21.97 19.65 6.55
C PRO A 208 21.22 19.37 7.87
N ALA A 209 20.05 18.72 7.82
CA ALA A 209 19.17 18.55 8.97
C ALA A 209 18.45 17.18 8.98
N THR A 210 19.19 16.11 8.69
CA THR A 210 18.61 14.76 8.50
C THR A 210 18.71 13.89 9.76
N ALA A 211 17.71 13.02 9.98
CA ALA A 211 17.47 12.40 11.29
C ALA A 211 18.33 11.16 11.58
N TRP A 212 18.96 11.14 12.76
CA TRP A 212 19.66 9.98 13.36
C TRP A 212 19.08 9.66 14.73
N PRO A 213 19.02 8.38 15.14
CA PRO A 213 18.40 7.99 16.40
C PRO A 213 19.33 8.27 17.61
N PRO A 214 18.76 8.46 18.83
CA PRO A 214 19.52 8.90 19.99
C PRO A 214 20.72 8.02 20.38
N GLY A 215 20.64 6.70 20.15
CA GLY A 215 21.74 5.77 20.44
C GLY A 215 23.01 6.07 19.63
N ILE A 216 22.88 6.65 18.43
CA ILE A 216 24.02 7.12 17.65
C ILE A 216 24.37 8.56 18.05
N VAL A 217 23.38 9.46 18.10
CA VAL A 217 23.57 10.91 18.33
C VAL A 217 24.17 11.25 19.70
N GLN A 218 24.04 10.36 20.71
CA GLN A 218 24.61 10.57 22.04
C GLN A 218 26.12 10.87 22.02
N CYS A 219 26.89 10.34 21.06
CA CYS A 219 28.32 10.60 20.96
C CYS A 219 28.66 12.04 20.57
N LEU A 220 27.69 12.83 20.07
CA LEU A 220 27.85 14.29 19.90
C LEU A 220 27.73 15.02 21.23
N LYS A 221 26.75 14.61 22.06
CA LYS A 221 26.45 15.23 23.37
C LYS A 221 27.51 14.92 24.42
N ASN A 222 28.06 13.70 24.42
CA ASN A 222 29.17 13.32 25.30
C ASN A 222 30.32 12.72 24.46
N LYS A 223 31.54 13.27 24.61
CA LYS A 223 32.74 12.84 23.87
C LYS A 223 33.22 11.44 24.27
N ASP A 224 32.96 11.02 25.51
CA ASP A 224 33.45 9.76 26.07
C ASP A 224 32.49 8.59 25.78
N GLN A 225 31.34 8.86 25.17
CA GLN A 225 30.34 7.87 24.79
C GLN A 225 30.42 7.59 23.28
N LYS A 226 30.50 6.30 22.92
CA LYS A 226 30.36 5.82 21.54
C LYS A 226 28.89 5.57 21.19
N ALA A 227 28.60 5.17 19.96
CA ALA A 227 27.26 4.78 19.56
C ALA A 227 26.76 3.55 20.35
N ASP A 228 25.63 3.68 21.04
CA ASP A 228 24.90 2.55 21.62
C ASP A 228 24.13 1.83 20.51
N ARG A 229 24.60 0.63 20.16
CA ARG A 229 24.01 -0.27 19.16
C ARG A 229 23.19 -1.40 19.80
N SER A 230 22.85 -1.29 21.09
CA SER A 230 22.18 -2.34 21.85
C SER A 230 20.73 -2.60 21.40
N ILE A 231 20.23 -3.78 21.74
CA ILE A 231 18.80 -4.12 21.57
C ILE A 231 17.90 -3.17 22.38
N ALA A 232 18.38 -2.62 23.52
CA ALA A 232 17.62 -1.68 24.33
C ALA A 232 17.43 -0.32 23.62
N ALA A 233 18.51 0.28 23.09
CA ALA A 233 18.42 1.50 22.30
C ALA A 233 17.62 1.29 21.00
N SER A 234 17.79 0.12 20.36
CA SER A 234 17.04 -0.26 19.15
C SER A 234 15.54 -0.41 19.41
N ARG A 235 15.14 -1.00 20.55
CA ARG A 235 13.74 -1.01 21.00
C ARG A 235 13.22 0.41 21.25
N LYS A 236 14.00 1.27 21.90
CA LYS A 236 13.62 2.66 22.17
C LYS A 236 13.42 3.49 20.89
N GLU A 237 14.27 3.31 19.87
CA GLU A 237 14.04 3.89 18.53
C GLU A 237 12.73 3.36 17.93
N ALA A 238 12.53 2.04 17.93
CA ALA A 238 11.33 1.41 17.36
C ALA A 238 10.03 1.85 18.06
N GLU A 239 10.02 1.90 19.38
CA GLU A 239 8.89 2.38 20.18
C GLU A 239 8.58 3.85 19.88
N THR A 240 9.60 4.72 19.89
CA THR A 240 9.42 6.16 19.62
C THR A 240 8.86 6.41 18.21
N VAL A 241 9.45 5.78 17.19
CA VAL A 241 9.04 5.97 15.79
C VAL A 241 7.66 5.36 15.53
N ILE A 242 7.45 4.10 15.93
CA ILE A 242 6.25 3.34 15.56
C ILE A 242 5.01 3.82 16.34
N PHE A 243 5.13 4.14 17.64
CA PHE A 243 3.96 4.59 18.41
C PHE A 243 3.47 5.96 17.94
N ASP A 244 4.35 6.89 17.58
CA ASP A 244 3.95 8.19 17.01
C ASP A 244 3.18 8.02 15.70
N ILE A 245 3.79 7.39 14.68
CA ILE A 245 3.15 7.25 13.36
C ILE A 245 1.85 6.46 13.42
N VAL A 246 1.76 5.40 14.25
CA VAL A 246 0.51 4.62 14.40
C VAL A 246 -0.57 5.45 15.09
N ALA A 247 -0.25 6.18 16.16
CA ALA A 247 -1.21 7.05 16.84
C ALA A 247 -1.71 8.16 15.89
N GLN A 248 -0.79 8.81 15.15
CA GLN A 248 -1.15 9.82 14.16
C GLN A 248 -2.00 9.26 13.02
N ALA A 249 -1.63 8.12 12.44
CA ALA A 249 -2.36 7.52 11.33
C ALA A 249 -3.77 7.08 11.74
N LEU A 250 -3.93 6.40 12.88
CA LEU A 250 -5.24 6.01 13.41
C LEU A 250 -6.11 7.23 13.74
N LYS A 251 -5.53 8.29 14.30
CA LYS A 251 -6.23 9.57 14.56
C LYS A 251 -6.68 10.24 13.26
N LYS A 252 -5.80 10.37 12.27
CA LYS A 252 -6.11 10.93 10.93
C LYS A 252 -7.19 10.11 10.20
N ALA A 253 -7.19 8.78 10.36
CA ALA A 253 -8.22 7.90 9.81
C ALA A 253 -9.55 7.95 10.57
N ASN A 254 -9.60 8.52 11.78
CA ASN A 254 -10.69 8.34 12.75
C ASN A 254 -11.08 6.85 12.91
N VAL A 255 -10.07 6.00 13.19
CA VAL A 255 -10.22 4.55 13.37
C VAL A 255 -9.60 4.15 14.70
N LYS A 256 -10.35 3.41 15.53
CA LYS A 256 -9.85 2.92 16.83
C LYS A 256 -8.93 1.71 16.63
N PRO A 257 -7.91 1.47 17.47
CA PRO A 257 -7.04 0.28 17.36
C PRO A 257 -7.80 -1.06 17.31
N ARG A 258 -8.92 -1.16 18.02
CA ARG A 258 -9.79 -2.35 18.03
C ARG A 258 -10.61 -2.56 16.74
N GLU A 259 -10.58 -1.63 15.80
CA GLU A 259 -11.21 -1.76 14.47
C GLU A 259 -10.23 -2.22 13.38
N ILE A 260 -8.95 -2.41 13.71
CA ILE A 260 -7.97 -3.01 12.82
C ILE A 260 -8.12 -4.54 12.89
N ASP A 261 -8.12 -5.19 11.73
CA ASP A 261 -8.26 -6.65 11.58
C ASP A 261 -6.97 -7.31 11.06
N VAL A 262 -6.11 -6.53 10.41
CA VAL A 262 -4.82 -6.97 9.86
C VAL A 262 -3.74 -5.95 10.24
N LEU A 263 -2.60 -6.41 10.75
CA LEU A 263 -1.45 -5.57 11.07
C LEU A 263 -0.22 -6.09 10.31
N VAL A 264 0.34 -5.29 9.41
CA VAL A 264 1.58 -5.62 8.69
C VAL A 264 2.66 -4.61 9.05
N ILE A 265 3.72 -5.04 9.73
CA ILE A 265 4.87 -4.18 10.03
C ILE A 265 6.08 -4.67 9.22
N ASN A 266 6.74 -3.77 8.51
CA ASN A 266 8.01 -4.04 7.83
C ASN A 266 9.15 -3.19 8.40
N CYS A 267 10.21 -3.89 8.83
CA CYS A 267 11.53 -3.36 9.13
C CYS A 267 12.54 -4.45 8.77
N SER A 268 13.54 -4.11 7.97
CA SER A 268 14.47 -5.08 7.38
C SER A 268 15.46 -5.61 8.41
N LEU A 269 16.15 -4.71 9.12
CA LEU A 269 17.36 -5.00 9.88
C LEU A 269 17.14 -5.14 11.40
N PHE A 270 15.93 -4.84 11.90
CA PHE A 270 15.56 -5.03 13.30
C PHE A 270 14.27 -5.84 13.42
N SER A 271 14.42 -7.16 13.57
CA SER A 271 13.32 -8.10 13.78
C SER A 271 13.47 -8.85 15.11
N PRO A 272 13.23 -8.19 16.25
CA PRO A 272 13.45 -8.77 17.57
C PRO A 272 12.36 -9.79 17.95
N THR A 273 12.65 -10.57 19.00
CA THR A 273 11.67 -11.41 19.71
C THR A 273 11.38 -10.80 21.10
N PRO A 274 10.11 -10.57 21.51
CA PRO A 274 8.91 -10.55 20.68
C PRO A 274 8.95 -9.46 19.59
N SER A 275 8.14 -9.66 18.56
CA SER A 275 8.12 -8.87 17.31
C SER A 275 7.54 -7.46 17.47
N LEU A 276 7.79 -6.60 16.48
CA LEU A 276 7.24 -5.24 16.44
C LEU A 276 5.71 -5.25 16.35
N CYS A 277 5.12 -6.28 15.73
CA CYS A 277 3.67 -6.46 15.71
C CYS A 277 3.10 -6.69 17.12
N ALA A 278 3.73 -7.55 17.93
CA ALA A 278 3.31 -7.79 19.31
C ALA A 278 3.47 -6.54 20.20
N MET A 279 4.53 -5.77 19.97
CA MET A 279 4.77 -4.47 20.62
C MET A 279 3.62 -3.48 20.35
N VAL A 280 3.20 -3.33 19.09
CA VAL A 280 2.08 -2.47 18.68
C VAL A 280 0.74 -2.98 19.21
N MET A 281 0.45 -4.28 19.13
CA MET A 281 -0.79 -4.86 19.67
C MET A 281 -0.95 -4.57 21.17
N SER A 282 0.13 -4.76 21.93
CA SER A 282 0.18 -4.54 23.37
C SER A 282 -0.04 -3.06 23.71
N HIS A 283 0.76 -2.16 23.12
CA HIS A 283 0.70 -0.72 23.40
C HIS A 283 -0.66 -0.09 23.08
N PHE A 284 -1.27 -0.48 21.95
CA PHE A 284 -2.54 0.12 21.50
C PHE A 284 -3.80 -0.64 21.95
N GLY A 285 -3.68 -1.70 22.77
CA GLY A 285 -4.81 -2.47 23.27
C GLY A 285 -5.69 -3.07 22.15
N MET A 286 -5.04 -3.57 21.10
CA MET A 286 -5.68 -4.21 19.95
C MET A 286 -6.41 -5.48 20.34
N ARG A 287 -7.25 -6.00 19.44
CA ARG A 287 -7.97 -7.27 19.67
C ARG A 287 -7.02 -8.46 19.56
N SER A 288 -7.36 -9.59 20.18
CA SER A 288 -6.57 -10.82 20.15
C SER A 288 -6.69 -11.63 18.85
N ASP A 289 -7.59 -11.25 17.94
CA ASP A 289 -7.88 -11.93 16.65
C ASP A 289 -7.26 -11.24 15.42
N VAL A 290 -6.40 -10.23 15.61
CA VAL A 290 -5.78 -9.48 14.50
C VAL A 290 -4.78 -10.36 13.72
N GLU A 291 -4.93 -10.43 12.39
CA GLU A 291 -3.97 -11.10 11.50
C GLU A 291 -2.64 -10.30 11.45
N THR A 292 -1.63 -10.67 12.26
CA THR A 292 -0.33 -9.98 12.29
C THR A 292 0.74 -10.56 11.37
N TYR A 293 1.49 -9.71 10.68
CA TYR A 293 2.62 -10.09 9.81
C TYR A 293 3.82 -9.16 10.02
N ASN A 294 4.92 -9.69 10.58
CA ASN A 294 6.18 -8.97 10.74
C ASN A 294 7.12 -9.34 9.58
N LEU A 295 7.45 -8.38 8.71
CA LEU A 295 8.21 -8.60 7.48
C LEU A 295 9.62 -8.00 7.59
N SER A 296 10.64 -8.81 7.30
CA SER A 296 12.07 -8.48 7.42
C SER A 296 12.82 -8.85 6.13
N GLY A 297 14.08 -8.44 5.99
CA GLY A 297 14.96 -8.82 4.87
C GLY A 297 14.54 -8.38 3.46
N MET A 298 13.62 -7.43 3.30
CA MET A 298 13.12 -6.97 1.98
C MET A 298 13.55 -5.55 1.55
N GLY A 299 14.23 -4.80 2.42
CA GLY A 299 14.76 -3.47 2.13
C GLY A 299 13.68 -2.45 1.76
N CYS A 300 14.06 -1.40 1.04
CA CYS A 300 13.16 -0.27 0.77
C CYS A 300 11.90 -0.62 -0.06
N SER A 301 11.88 -1.78 -0.74
CA SER A 301 10.69 -2.30 -1.44
C SER A 301 9.59 -2.80 -0.49
N ALA A 302 9.90 -3.05 0.78
CA ALA A 302 9.04 -3.78 1.71
C ALA A 302 7.67 -3.10 1.97
N SER A 303 7.57 -1.78 1.78
CA SER A 303 6.30 -1.06 1.98
C SER A 303 5.25 -1.44 0.95
N LEU A 304 5.55 -1.34 -0.34
CA LEU A 304 4.60 -1.72 -1.40
C LEU A 304 4.31 -3.23 -1.39
N ILE A 305 5.27 -4.05 -0.95
CA ILE A 305 5.04 -5.48 -0.71
C ILE A 305 4.04 -5.70 0.44
N SER A 306 4.09 -4.88 1.49
CA SER A 306 3.14 -4.90 2.60
C SER A 306 1.76 -4.39 2.19
N ILE A 307 1.67 -3.38 1.32
CA ILE A 307 0.41 -2.91 0.71
C ILE A 307 -0.21 -4.01 -0.16
N ASP A 308 0.57 -4.70 -0.98
CA ASP A 308 0.08 -5.80 -1.83
C ASP A 308 -0.36 -7.03 -1.00
N LEU A 309 0.35 -7.33 0.10
CA LEU A 309 -0.09 -8.32 1.08
C LEU A 309 -1.40 -7.90 1.75
N ALA A 310 -1.50 -6.66 2.25
CA ALA A 310 -2.71 -6.15 2.88
C ALA A 310 -3.91 -6.15 1.92
N LYS A 311 -3.72 -5.74 0.65
CA LYS A 311 -4.72 -5.87 -0.43
C LYS A 311 -5.23 -7.30 -0.56
N LYS A 312 -4.33 -8.28 -0.65
CA LYS A 312 -4.68 -9.71 -0.78
C LYS A 312 -5.39 -10.26 0.46
N LEU A 313 -4.95 -9.87 1.66
CA LEU A 313 -5.57 -10.26 2.93
C LEU A 313 -7.00 -9.69 3.03
N LEU A 314 -7.16 -8.38 2.80
CA LEU A 314 -8.45 -7.68 2.83
C LEU A 314 -9.44 -8.27 1.81
N SER A 315 -9.00 -8.61 0.60
CA SER A 315 -9.88 -9.15 -0.46
C SER A 315 -10.53 -10.50 -0.15
N ARG A 316 -10.09 -11.26 0.87
CA ARG A 316 -10.59 -12.61 1.18
C ARG A 316 -12.10 -12.65 1.47
N LYS A 317 -12.57 -12.05 2.58
CA LYS A 317 -13.99 -11.92 2.96
C LYS A 317 -14.23 -10.70 3.87
N GLY A 318 -15.45 -10.17 3.84
CA GLY A 318 -15.96 -9.16 4.78
C GLY A 318 -15.36 -7.76 4.62
N HIS A 319 -15.98 -6.78 5.26
CA HIS A 319 -15.40 -5.44 5.40
C HIS A 319 -14.39 -5.44 6.55
N ARG A 320 -13.13 -5.12 6.25
CA ARG A 320 -12.00 -5.14 7.18
C ARG A 320 -11.09 -3.93 6.99
N LYS A 321 -10.35 -3.57 8.03
CA LYS A 321 -9.31 -2.53 8.00
C LYS A 321 -7.93 -3.13 8.26
N ALA A 322 -6.93 -2.64 7.54
CA ALA A 322 -5.53 -3.03 7.73
C ALA A 322 -4.70 -1.82 8.15
N LEU A 323 -3.81 -2.02 9.13
CA LEU A 323 -2.75 -1.08 9.46
C LEU A 323 -1.43 -1.62 8.88
N VAL A 324 -0.80 -0.84 8.01
CA VAL A 324 0.53 -1.12 7.48
C VAL A 324 1.51 -0.13 8.10
N VAL A 325 2.63 -0.60 8.62
CA VAL A 325 3.73 0.23 9.17
C VAL A 325 5.02 -0.10 8.45
N SER A 326 5.68 0.91 7.91
CA SER A 326 7.01 0.83 7.28
C SER A 326 7.99 1.68 8.06
N THR A 327 9.12 1.10 8.49
CA THR A 327 10.17 1.82 9.22
C THR A 327 11.49 1.09 9.04
N GLU A 328 12.60 1.76 9.31
CA GLU A 328 13.90 1.09 9.45
C GLU A 328 14.59 1.60 10.70
N ILE A 329 15.01 0.67 11.56
CA ILE A 329 15.61 0.97 12.87
C ILE A 329 17.12 0.86 12.70
N ILE A 330 17.80 2.00 12.66
CA ILE A 330 19.20 2.06 12.22
C ILE A 330 20.20 1.98 13.39
N THR A 331 19.74 2.14 14.63
CA THR A 331 20.58 2.07 15.85
C THR A 331 21.50 0.84 15.92
N PRO A 332 21.05 -0.42 15.69
CA PRO A 332 21.93 -1.57 15.83
C PRO A 332 22.87 -1.76 14.62
N ASN A 333 22.69 -0.98 13.55
CA ASN A 333 23.24 -1.22 12.22
C ASN A 333 24.32 -0.21 11.81
N LEU A 334 24.83 0.63 12.73
CA LEU A 334 26.03 1.43 12.43
C LEU A 334 27.22 0.47 12.23
N TYR A 335 27.80 0.48 11.02
CA TYR A 335 28.95 -0.37 10.66
C TYR A 335 30.26 0.30 11.11
N HIS A 336 31.20 -0.49 11.63
CA HIS A 336 32.43 0.00 12.28
C HIS A 336 33.73 -0.35 11.53
N GLY A 337 33.68 -1.24 10.53
CA GLY A 337 34.83 -1.61 9.72
C GLY A 337 35.17 -0.58 8.64
N ASN A 338 36.06 -0.95 7.72
CA ASN A 338 36.66 -0.04 6.75
C ASN A 338 36.41 -0.40 5.26
N ASP A 339 35.64 -1.44 4.93
CA ASP A 339 35.26 -1.73 3.54
C ASP A 339 34.29 -0.67 2.99
N ARG A 340 34.74 0.02 1.94
CA ARG A 340 33.99 1.03 1.18
C ARG A 340 32.60 0.55 0.71
N GLY A 341 32.40 -0.75 0.48
CA GLY A 341 31.12 -1.34 0.10
C GLY A 341 30.06 -1.32 1.20
N PHE A 342 30.48 -1.27 2.47
CA PHE A 342 29.61 -1.20 3.65
C PHE A 342 29.51 0.25 4.18
N LEU A 343 30.61 1.02 4.14
CA LEU A 343 30.64 2.42 4.61
C LEU A 343 29.55 3.32 4.00
N ILE A 344 29.07 3.01 2.80
CA ILE A 344 27.97 3.76 2.15
C ILE A 344 26.71 3.79 3.04
N GLN A 345 26.41 2.72 3.79
CA GLN A 345 25.20 2.68 4.62
C GLN A 345 25.19 3.77 5.70
N ASN A 346 26.36 4.03 6.31
CA ASN A 346 26.57 5.07 7.33
C ASN A 346 26.37 6.49 6.77
N THR A 347 26.35 6.67 5.45
CA THR A 347 26.17 7.98 4.80
C THR A 347 24.75 8.22 4.29
N LEU A 348 24.05 7.18 3.80
CA LEU A 348 22.75 7.33 3.13
C LEU A 348 21.54 7.18 4.06
N PHE A 349 21.53 6.17 4.94
CA PHE A 349 20.34 5.81 5.70
C PHE A 349 20.06 6.79 6.86
N ARG A 350 18.78 7.02 7.13
CA ARG A 350 18.30 7.93 8.18
C ARG A 350 17.09 7.32 8.89
N CYS A 351 16.87 7.75 10.13
CA CYS A 351 15.73 7.31 10.92
C CYS A 351 14.43 7.87 10.33
N GLY A 352 13.41 7.03 10.19
CA GLY A 352 12.11 7.41 9.67
C GLY A 352 11.14 6.25 9.60
N GLY A 353 9.85 6.59 9.49
CA GLY A 353 8.79 5.62 9.40
C GLY A 353 7.50 6.22 8.85
N ALA A 354 6.59 5.37 8.41
CA ALA A 354 5.25 5.73 7.96
C ALA A 354 4.23 4.66 8.34
N ALA A 355 3.05 5.09 8.79
CA ALA A 355 1.91 4.21 9.06
C ALA A 355 0.73 4.58 8.17
N ILE A 356 0.05 3.57 7.63
CA ILE A 356 -0.95 3.67 6.58
C ILE A 356 -2.18 2.86 6.98
N VAL A 357 -3.35 3.49 6.99
CA VAL A 357 -4.62 2.81 7.29
C VAL A 357 -5.36 2.52 5.99
N LEU A 358 -5.59 1.23 5.71
CA LEU A 358 -6.33 0.76 4.54
C LEU A 358 -7.70 0.21 4.95
N SER A 359 -8.67 0.30 4.04
CA SER A 359 -10.00 -0.31 4.19
C SER A 359 -10.48 -0.88 2.85
N ASN A 360 -11.23 -1.98 2.88
CA ASN A 360 -11.95 -2.50 1.70
C ASN A 360 -13.47 -2.17 1.71
N ASN A 361 -13.93 -1.36 2.67
CA ASN A 361 -15.32 -0.97 2.78
C ASN A 361 -15.68 0.08 1.72
N TRP A 362 -16.72 -0.17 0.92
CA TRP A 362 -17.16 0.77 -0.11
C TRP A 362 -17.65 2.11 0.47
N LEU A 363 -18.21 2.11 1.68
CA LEU A 363 -18.66 3.33 2.38
C LEU A 363 -17.49 4.25 2.75
N ASP A 364 -16.31 3.68 3.03
CA ASP A 364 -15.11 4.45 3.36
C ASP A 364 -14.59 5.25 2.15
N GLY A 365 -15.00 4.92 0.92
CA GLY A 365 -14.64 5.65 -0.29
C GLY A 365 -15.09 7.11 -0.35
N ARG A 366 -16.00 7.55 0.53
CA ARG A 366 -16.40 8.98 0.68
C ARG A 366 -15.42 9.81 1.51
N ARG A 367 -14.56 9.16 2.30
CA ARG A 367 -13.62 9.80 3.25
C ARG A 367 -12.17 9.35 3.07
N ALA A 368 -11.93 8.41 2.16
CA ALA A 368 -10.62 7.96 1.76
C ALA A 368 -9.82 9.11 1.15
N TRP A 369 -8.51 9.13 1.38
CA TRP A 369 -7.61 10.07 0.75
C TRP A 369 -7.25 9.63 -0.67
N TYR A 370 -7.11 8.32 -0.89
CA TYR A 370 -6.76 7.72 -2.17
C TYR A 370 -7.43 6.34 -2.33
N LYS A 371 -7.51 5.85 -3.57
CA LYS A 371 -7.85 4.46 -3.88
C LYS A 371 -6.67 3.78 -4.57
N LEU A 372 -6.35 2.54 -4.18
CA LEU A 372 -5.37 1.70 -4.86
C LEU A 372 -5.98 1.13 -6.14
N LEU A 373 -5.25 1.26 -7.26
CA LEU A 373 -5.60 0.64 -8.53
C LEU A 373 -4.75 -0.62 -8.73
N HIS A 374 -3.44 -0.44 -8.96
CA HIS A 374 -2.55 -1.51 -9.39
C HIS A 374 -1.40 -1.73 -8.40
N THR A 375 -0.95 -2.98 -8.28
CA THR A 375 0.24 -3.38 -7.53
C THR A 375 1.03 -4.38 -8.39
N VAL A 376 2.31 -4.10 -8.64
CA VAL A 376 3.18 -4.97 -9.45
C VAL A 376 4.51 -5.16 -8.73
N ARG A 377 4.87 -6.43 -8.46
CA ARG A 377 6.14 -6.84 -7.86
C ARG A 377 6.94 -7.66 -8.86
N VAL A 378 8.20 -7.30 -9.06
CA VAL A 378 9.20 -8.11 -9.76
C VAL A 378 10.36 -8.37 -8.81
N GLN A 379 10.92 -9.58 -8.88
CA GLN A 379 12.09 -10.00 -8.12
C GLN A 379 13.16 -10.54 -9.07
N GLY A 380 14.41 -10.17 -8.83
CA GLY A 380 15.57 -10.72 -9.52
C GLY A 380 15.84 -12.17 -9.11
N SER A 381 16.22 -12.99 -10.07
CA SER A 381 16.43 -14.44 -9.91
C SER A 381 17.88 -14.88 -10.20
N GLY A 382 18.80 -13.94 -10.36
CA GLY A 382 20.21 -14.20 -10.62
C GLY A 382 21.09 -13.78 -9.45
N GLU A 383 22.25 -14.41 -9.31
CA GLU A 383 23.25 -14.20 -8.26
C GLU A 383 23.62 -12.71 -8.06
N THR A 384 23.93 -11.99 -9.14
CA THR A 384 24.24 -10.54 -9.09
C THR A 384 23.09 -9.68 -8.54
N ALA A 385 21.84 -10.18 -8.58
CA ALA A 385 20.69 -9.53 -7.94
C ALA A 385 20.55 -9.96 -6.46
N TYR A 386 20.85 -11.22 -6.13
CA TYR A 386 20.87 -11.72 -4.76
C TYR A 386 21.91 -10.98 -3.91
N GLU A 387 23.16 -10.94 -4.36
CA GLU A 387 24.28 -10.26 -3.69
C GLU A 387 24.24 -8.71 -3.74
N CYS A 388 23.29 -8.15 -4.48
CA CYS A 388 23.28 -6.73 -4.85
C CYS A 388 23.23 -5.77 -3.65
N VAL A 389 22.45 -6.19 -2.64
CA VAL A 389 22.28 -5.53 -1.34
C VAL A 389 22.21 -6.67 -0.33
N TYR A 390 23.30 -6.91 0.39
CA TYR A 390 23.49 -8.13 1.16
C TYR A 390 24.04 -7.84 2.56
N GLU A 391 23.41 -8.43 3.58
CA GLU A 391 23.86 -8.30 4.97
C GLU A 391 24.89 -9.39 5.29
N ALA A 392 26.06 -8.98 5.76
CA ALA A 392 27.18 -9.87 6.07
C ALA A 392 28.10 -9.24 7.13
N GLU A 393 29.08 -10.02 7.58
CA GLU A 393 30.29 -9.50 8.22
C GLU A 393 31.34 -9.22 7.13
N ASP A 394 32.22 -8.24 7.37
CA ASP A 394 33.41 -8.01 6.55
C ASP A 394 34.57 -8.95 6.96
N GLY A 395 35.74 -8.77 6.33
CA GLY A 395 36.93 -9.58 6.62
C GLY A 395 37.51 -9.41 8.02
N GLU A 396 37.03 -8.45 8.81
CA GLU A 396 37.44 -8.21 10.20
C GLU A 396 36.32 -8.61 11.20
N GLY A 397 35.19 -9.14 10.72
CA GLY A 397 34.05 -9.55 11.56
C GLY A 397 33.03 -8.45 11.85
N TYR A 398 33.12 -7.27 11.21
CA TYR A 398 32.14 -6.20 11.41
C TYR A 398 30.89 -6.40 10.55
N ARG A 399 29.76 -6.73 11.19
CA ARG A 399 28.44 -6.81 10.55
C ARG A 399 28.00 -5.48 9.93
N GLY A 400 27.46 -5.54 8.71
CA GLY A 400 26.77 -4.44 8.03
C GLY A 400 26.08 -4.89 6.73
N VAL A 401 25.55 -3.95 5.95
CA VAL A 401 24.94 -4.21 4.64
C VAL A 401 25.87 -3.73 3.52
N ARG A 402 26.41 -4.68 2.76
CA ARG A 402 27.23 -4.45 1.58
C ARG A 402 26.34 -4.00 0.41
N LEU A 403 26.70 -2.88 -0.22
CA LEU A 403 26.05 -2.37 -1.43
C LEU A 403 26.96 -2.61 -2.65
N SER A 404 26.49 -3.42 -3.60
CA SER A 404 27.25 -3.75 -4.81
C SER A 404 27.34 -2.58 -5.79
N LYS A 405 28.47 -2.44 -6.47
CA LYS A 405 28.69 -1.45 -7.55
C LYS A 405 27.72 -1.64 -8.72
N ASP A 406 27.20 -2.85 -8.91
CA ASP A 406 26.20 -3.18 -9.94
C ASP A 406 24.77 -2.69 -9.62
N ILE A 407 24.52 -2.10 -8.45
CA ILE A 407 23.16 -1.78 -7.96
C ILE A 407 22.30 -1.00 -8.96
N VAL A 408 22.85 0.01 -9.64
CA VAL A 408 22.12 0.80 -10.64
C VAL A 408 21.76 -0.03 -11.90
N LYS A 409 22.65 -0.94 -12.29
CA LYS A 409 22.48 -1.84 -13.45
C LYS A 409 21.48 -2.96 -13.18
N VAL A 410 21.44 -3.48 -11.95
CA VAL A 410 20.41 -4.44 -11.51
C VAL A 410 19.07 -3.73 -11.31
N ALA A 411 19.06 -2.50 -10.77
CA ALA A 411 17.86 -1.66 -10.65
C ALA A 411 17.20 -1.43 -12.01
N GLY A 412 17.95 -0.95 -13.01
CA GLY A 412 17.44 -0.72 -14.36
C GLY A 412 16.77 -1.96 -14.96
N LYS A 413 17.45 -3.12 -14.94
CA LYS A 413 16.92 -4.40 -15.47
C LYS A 413 15.66 -4.87 -14.74
N THR A 414 15.55 -4.62 -13.43
CA THR A 414 14.39 -5.07 -12.64
C THR A 414 13.22 -4.09 -12.76
N MET A 415 13.51 -2.81 -12.95
CA MET A 415 12.54 -1.76 -13.27
C MET A 415 11.94 -1.93 -14.67
N GLU A 416 12.75 -2.21 -15.69
CA GLU A 416 12.31 -2.50 -17.07
C GLU A 416 11.23 -3.60 -17.08
N LYS A 417 11.48 -4.72 -16.38
CA LYS A 417 10.50 -5.79 -16.18
C LYS A 417 9.24 -5.32 -15.44
N ASN A 418 9.39 -4.56 -14.36
CA ASN A 418 8.25 -4.06 -13.57
C ASN A 418 7.34 -3.16 -14.42
N PHE A 419 7.92 -2.19 -15.14
CA PHE A 419 7.18 -1.26 -15.99
C PHE A 419 6.60 -1.94 -17.24
N THR A 420 7.22 -3.00 -17.76
CA THR A 420 6.63 -3.85 -18.80
C THR A 420 5.36 -4.55 -18.31
N MET A 421 5.31 -4.98 -17.04
CA MET A 421 4.13 -5.62 -16.43
C MET A 421 3.06 -4.60 -15.96
N LEU A 422 3.47 -3.39 -15.57
CA LEU A 422 2.56 -2.33 -15.16
C LEU A 422 1.94 -1.60 -16.36
N GLY A 423 2.71 -1.37 -17.42
CA GLY A 423 2.33 -0.57 -18.58
C GLY A 423 0.94 -0.88 -19.16
N PRO A 424 0.62 -2.15 -19.51
CA PRO A 424 -0.69 -2.53 -20.03
C PRO A 424 -1.89 -2.23 -19.11
N GLN A 425 -1.64 -2.06 -17.80
CA GLN A 425 -2.68 -1.78 -16.81
C GLN A 425 -2.95 -0.26 -16.64
N VAL A 426 -2.02 0.61 -17.05
CA VAL A 426 -2.09 2.06 -16.79
C VAL A 426 -2.06 2.93 -18.05
N LEU A 427 -1.30 2.53 -19.07
CA LEU A 427 -1.05 3.28 -20.30
C LEU A 427 -2.30 3.36 -21.19
N PRO A 428 -2.55 4.48 -21.89
CA PRO A 428 -3.62 4.58 -22.86
C PRO A 428 -3.37 3.63 -24.04
N LEU A 429 -4.43 3.13 -24.69
CA LEU A 429 -4.33 2.22 -25.85
C LEU A 429 -3.41 2.77 -26.97
N THR A 430 -3.35 4.09 -27.15
CA THR A 430 -2.44 4.74 -28.12
C THR A 430 -0.97 4.54 -27.79
N GLU A 431 -0.58 4.47 -26.51
CA GLU A 431 0.81 4.19 -26.11
C GLU A 431 1.11 2.68 -26.19
N GLN A 432 0.14 1.84 -25.81
CA GLN A 432 0.27 0.39 -25.95
C GLN A 432 0.48 -0.01 -27.42
N ALA A 433 -0.26 0.63 -28.35
CA ALA A 433 -0.08 0.44 -29.79
C ALA A 433 1.33 0.80 -30.29
N LYS A 434 1.94 1.90 -29.81
CA LYS A 434 3.33 2.27 -30.15
C LYS A 434 4.34 1.24 -29.65
N VAL A 435 4.16 0.71 -28.42
CA VAL A 435 5.02 -0.34 -27.86
C VAL A 435 4.93 -1.62 -28.70
N VAL A 436 3.72 -2.05 -29.04
CA VAL A 436 3.48 -3.22 -29.91
C VAL A 436 4.11 -3.00 -31.30
N TRP A 437 3.92 -1.82 -31.91
CA TRP A 437 4.55 -1.47 -33.19
C TRP A 437 6.08 -1.50 -33.12
N SER A 438 6.69 -0.95 -32.06
CA SER A 438 8.14 -1.03 -31.84
C SER A 438 8.65 -2.47 -31.72
N ILE A 439 7.89 -3.35 -31.06
CA ILE A 439 8.21 -4.78 -30.95
C ILE A 439 8.12 -5.46 -32.32
N ILE A 440 7.05 -5.20 -33.09
CA ILE A 440 6.86 -5.77 -34.44
C ILE A 440 7.98 -5.32 -35.39
N VAL A 441 8.26 -4.02 -35.48
CA VAL A 441 9.33 -3.48 -36.34
C VAL A 441 10.70 -4.08 -35.97
N ARG A 442 11.02 -4.19 -34.68
CA ARG A 442 12.29 -4.77 -34.22
C ARG A 442 12.36 -6.28 -34.43
N PHE A 443 11.23 -7.00 -34.38
CA PHE A 443 11.17 -8.42 -34.75
C PHE A 443 11.40 -8.61 -36.25
N VAL A 444 10.68 -7.87 -37.10
CA VAL A 444 10.81 -7.93 -38.57
C VAL A 444 12.23 -7.59 -39.00
N LEU A 445 12.81 -6.49 -38.50
CA LEU A 445 14.21 -6.13 -38.77
C LEU A 445 15.16 -7.24 -38.35
N LYS A 446 15.01 -7.82 -37.16
CA LYS A 446 15.87 -8.92 -36.69
C LYS A 446 15.78 -10.17 -37.58
N GLN A 447 14.60 -10.50 -38.12
CA GLN A 447 14.47 -11.59 -39.08
C GLN A 447 15.17 -11.25 -40.40
N ILE A 448 14.96 -10.05 -40.95
CA ILE A 448 15.63 -9.60 -42.19
C ILE A 448 17.15 -9.60 -42.02
N THR A 449 17.70 -9.10 -40.91
CA THR A 449 19.14 -9.18 -40.59
C THR A 449 19.63 -10.62 -40.61
N LYS A 450 18.91 -11.55 -39.94
CA LYS A 450 19.28 -12.97 -39.91
C LYS A 450 19.24 -13.61 -41.30
N THR A 451 18.21 -13.31 -42.09
CA THR A 451 18.03 -13.80 -43.46
C THR A 451 19.13 -13.30 -44.39
N LEU A 452 19.47 -12.00 -44.35
CA LEU A 452 20.55 -11.44 -45.16
C LEU A 452 21.91 -12.07 -44.82
N ILE A 453 22.22 -12.28 -43.54
CA ILE A 453 23.43 -13.00 -43.11
C ILE A 453 23.44 -14.43 -43.66
N SER A 454 22.31 -15.16 -43.62
CA SER A 454 22.23 -16.51 -44.21
C SER A 454 22.35 -16.57 -45.74
N TYR A 455 22.21 -15.44 -46.44
CA TYR A 455 22.50 -15.29 -47.87
C TYR A 455 23.87 -14.66 -48.15
N GLY A 456 24.75 -14.53 -47.14
CA GLY A 456 26.10 -13.95 -47.28
C GLY A 456 26.12 -12.43 -47.45
N ALA A 457 24.99 -11.73 -47.32
CA ALA A 457 24.86 -10.30 -47.56
C ALA A 457 25.18 -9.46 -46.30
N GLU A 458 26.30 -9.76 -45.62
CA GLU A 458 26.65 -9.16 -44.31
C GLU A 458 26.76 -7.63 -44.36
N ASP A 459 27.39 -7.08 -45.41
CA ASP A 459 27.47 -5.64 -45.67
C ASP A 459 26.10 -4.96 -45.83
N THR A 460 25.06 -5.71 -46.21
CA THR A 460 23.69 -5.21 -46.33
C THR A 460 22.95 -5.36 -45.01
N ALA A 461 23.18 -6.44 -44.27
CA ALA A 461 22.68 -6.63 -42.92
C ALA A 461 23.20 -5.56 -41.94
N ALA A 462 24.47 -5.15 -42.08
CA ALA A 462 25.10 -4.09 -41.29
C ALA A 462 24.55 -2.67 -41.57
N LYS A 463 23.97 -2.45 -42.75
CA LYS A 463 23.36 -1.16 -43.16
C LYS A 463 21.91 -0.99 -42.69
N LEU A 464 21.30 -2.00 -42.07
CA LEU A 464 19.94 -1.92 -41.55
C LEU A 464 19.83 -0.95 -40.35
N PRO A 465 18.76 -0.14 -40.25
CA PRO A 465 18.61 0.82 -39.17
C PRO A 465 18.39 0.13 -37.81
N SER A 466 19.31 0.37 -36.86
CA SER A 466 19.21 -0.16 -35.50
C SER A 466 18.14 0.57 -34.68
N VAL A 467 16.90 0.07 -34.74
CA VAL A 467 15.76 0.65 -34.02
C VAL A 467 15.85 0.36 -32.52
N LYS A 468 16.07 1.43 -31.74
CA LYS A 468 16.04 1.40 -30.27
C LYS A 468 14.65 0.96 -29.75
N PRO A 469 14.56 0.33 -28.56
CA PRO A 469 13.27 0.07 -27.92
C PRO A 469 12.48 1.37 -27.72
N TYR A 470 11.19 1.37 -28.03
CA TYR A 470 10.31 2.46 -27.62
C TYR A 470 10.05 2.39 -26.11
N VAL A 471 10.36 3.47 -25.39
CA VAL A 471 9.94 3.65 -24.00
C VAL A 471 8.57 4.34 -24.01
N PRO A 472 7.51 3.74 -23.45
CA PRO A 472 6.20 4.36 -23.40
C PRO A 472 6.18 5.58 -22.48
N ASP A 473 5.44 6.62 -22.87
CA ASP A 473 5.33 7.83 -22.06
C ASP A 473 4.31 7.66 -20.91
N PHE A 474 4.83 7.29 -19.74
CA PHE A 474 4.03 7.13 -18.52
C PHE A 474 3.35 8.43 -18.06
N LYS A 475 3.87 9.61 -18.43
CA LYS A 475 3.27 10.92 -18.06
C LYS A 475 1.89 11.12 -18.68
N ARG A 476 1.55 10.37 -19.75
CA ARG A 476 0.20 10.34 -20.34
C ARG A 476 -0.84 9.60 -19.50
N CYS A 477 -0.47 9.05 -18.34
CA CYS A 477 -1.38 8.28 -17.48
C CYS A 477 -1.03 8.24 -15.99
N ILE A 478 0.03 8.94 -15.56
CA ILE A 478 0.50 9.11 -14.18
C ILE A 478 0.91 10.57 -14.04
N ASP A 479 0.27 11.28 -13.13
CA ASP A 479 0.39 12.73 -12.96
C ASP A 479 1.45 13.09 -11.90
N HIS A 480 1.67 12.21 -10.91
CA HIS A 480 2.70 12.36 -9.88
C HIS A 480 3.50 11.07 -9.67
N PHE A 481 4.78 11.21 -9.32
CA PHE A 481 5.71 10.11 -9.14
C PHE A 481 6.35 10.16 -7.75
N CYS A 482 6.30 9.03 -7.03
CA CYS A 482 7.09 8.80 -5.82
C CYS A 482 8.17 7.78 -6.17
N ILE A 483 9.33 8.27 -6.61
CA ILE A 483 10.51 7.46 -6.91
C ILE A 483 11.33 7.34 -5.64
N HIS A 484 11.38 6.14 -5.04
CA HIS A 484 12.05 5.90 -3.76
C HIS A 484 13.40 6.62 -3.65
N ALA A 485 13.50 7.51 -2.66
CA ALA A 485 14.68 8.29 -2.30
C ALA A 485 15.85 7.44 -1.73
N GLY A 486 16.30 6.42 -2.47
CA GLY A 486 17.43 5.56 -2.10
C GLY A 486 18.79 6.25 -2.17
N GLY A 487 18.87 7.33 -2.96
CA GLY A 487 20.05 8.15 -3.20
C GLY A 487 19.97 8.84 -4.56
N ARG A 488 20.67 9.96 -4.73
CA ARG A 488 20.58 10.82 -5.92
C ARG A 488 20.67 10.07 -7.26
N ALA A 489 21.63 9.14 -7.39
CA ALA A 489 21.85 8.39 -8.64
C ALA A 489 20.66 7.50 -9.07
N VAL A 490 19.80 7.08 -8.14
CA VAL A 490 18.57 6.33 -8.46
C VAL A 490 17.53 7.26 -9.08
N ILE A 491 17.34 8.46 -8.50
CA ILE A 491 16.42 9.48 -9.01
C ILE A 491 16.89 9.98 -10.38
N ASP A 492 18.15 10.41 -10.49
CA ASP A 492 18.77 10.90 -11.74
C ASP A 492 18.68 9.84 -12.86
N GLY A 493 18.84 8.55 -12.53
CA GLY A 493 18.71 7.44 -13.48
C GLY A 493 17.28 7.21 -13.97
N ILE A 494 16.28 7.40 -13.11
CA ILE A 494 14.86 7.16 -13.47
C ILE A 494 14.28 8.35 -14.23
N GLU A 495 14.64 9.58 -13.84
CA GLU A 495 14.33 10.80 -14.57
C GLU A 495 14.74 10.69 -16.05
N LYS A 496 15.99 10.27 -16.28
CA LYS A 496 16.57 10.08 -17.61
C LYS A 496 15.93 8.91 -18.38
N ASN A 497 15.64 7.79 -17.71
CA ASN A 497 15.09 6.60 -18.38
C ASN A 497 13.62 6.73 -18.76
N LEU A 498 12.84 7.54 -18.02
CA LEU A 498 11.42 7.81 -18.29
C LEU A 498 11.16 9.17 -18.99
N ASN A 499 12.20 9.98 -19.22
CA ASN A 499 12.10 11.34 -19.76
C ASN A 499 11.13 12.23 -18.95
N LEU A 500 11.31 12.24 -17.62
CA LEU A 500 10.50 13.02 -16.69
C LEU A 500 10.98 14.48 -16.60
N GLU A 501 10.06 15.43 -16.58
CA GLU A 501 10.37 16.81 -16.18
C GLU A 501 10.61 16.92 -14.66
N GLN A 502 11.34 17.95 -14.24
CA GLN A 502 11.84 18.13 -12.86
C GLN A 502 10.76 18.07 -11.77
N TYR A 503 9.54 18.57 -12.03
CA TYR A 503 8.45 18.52 -11.04
C TYR A 503 7.96 17.08 -10.74
N HIS A 504 8.19 16.10 -11.61
CA HIS A 504 7.90 14.70 -11.30
C HIS A 504 8.90 14.11 -10.31
N THR A 505 10.15 14.60 -10.27
CA THR A 505 11.21 14.08 -9.39
C THR A 505 11.45 14.97 -8.17
N GLU A 506 10.92 16.18 -8.16
CA GLU A 506 10.90 17.10 -7.02
C GLU A 506 10.47 16.43 -5.70
N PRO A 507 9.38 15.63 -5.59
CA PRO A 507 8.99 15.00 -4.32
C PRO A 507 10.08 14.06 -3.78
N SER A 508 10.72 13.29 -4.67
CA SER A 508 11.83 12.40 -4.34
C SER A 508 13.11 13.14 -3.98
N ARG A 509 13.41 14.24 -4.67
CA ARG A 509 14.57 15.10 -4.38
C ARG A 509 14.40 15.83 -3.06
N MET A 510 13.22 16.39 -2.79
CA MET A 510 12.90 17.07 -1.53
C MET A 510 12.80 16.08 -0.36
N THR A 511 12.33 14.85 -0.58
CA THR A 511 12.38 13.78 0.44
C THR A 511 13.83 13.41 0.78
N LEU A 512 14.66 13.17 -0.24
CA LEU A 512 16.07 12.85 -0.05
C LEU A 512 16.82 13.98 0.68
N TYR A 513 16.51 15.24 0.36
CA TYR A 513 17.10 16.40 1.01
C TYR A 513 16.66 16.54 2.48
N ASN A 514 15.36 16.54 2.75
CA ASN A 514 14.83 16.82 4.09
C ASN A 514 14.94 15.64 5.07
N TYR A 515 14.85 14.39 4.58
CA TYR A 515 14.76 13.19 5.42
C TYR A 515 15.85 12.15 5.13
N GLY A 516 16.51 12.19 3.97
CA GLY A 516 17.47 11.17 3.55
C GLY A 516 16.80 9.86 3.13
N ASN A 517 17.58 8.77 3.10
CA ASN A 517 17.04 7.44 2.77
C ASN A 517 16.42 6.79 4.02
N THR A 518 15.13 6.98 4.21
CA THR A 518 14.32 6.35 5.28
C THR A 518 13.82 4.93 4.92
N SER A 519 14.62 4.20 4.12
CA SER A 519 14.36 2.83 3.65
C SER A 519 12.95 2.69 3.04
N SER A 520 12.13 1.78 3.57
CA SER A 520 10.80 1.48 3.04
C SER A 520 9.79 2.61 3.21
N SER A 521 10.07 3.59 4.08
CA SER A 521 9.14 4.69 4.35
C SER A 521 9.25 5.89 3.39
N SER A 522 10.34 6.06 2.63
CA SER A 522 10.58 7.25 1.80
C SER A 522 9.42 7.61 0.87
N ILE A 523 8.82 6.60 0.22
CA ILE A 523 7.70 6.78 -0.74
C ILE A 523 6.42 7.38 -0.12
N TRP A 524 6.34 7.46 1.21
CA TRP A 524 5.27 8.12 1.94
C TRP A 524 5.59 9.57 2.30
N TYR A 525 6.85 9.91 2.55
CA TYR A 525 7.30 11.31 2.61
C TYR A 525 7.17 11.97 1.22
N GLU A 526 7.46 11.22 0.16
CA GLU A 526 7.26 11.64 -1.23
C GLU A 526 5.77 11.92 -1.52
N LEU A 527 4.86 11.06 -1.04
CA LEU A 527 3.40 11.27 -1.16
C LEU A 527 2.91 12.44 -0.28
N GLU A 528 3.47 12.62 0.92
CA GLU A 528 3.14 13.75 1.79
C GLU A 528 3.55 15.08 1.16
N TYR A 529 4.72 15.13 0.52
CA TYR A 529 5.17 16.30 -0.23
C TYR A 529 4.23 16.62 -1.40
N ILE A 530 3.79 15.62 -2.17
CA ILE A 530 2.80 15.78 -3.25
C ILE A 530 1.45 16.29 -2.70
N GLN A 531 1.04 15.84 -1.51
CA GLN A 531 -0.23 16.23 -0.90
C GLN A 531 -0.21 17.66 -0.33
N ASP A 532 0.85 18.03 0.38
CA ASP A 532 0.87 19.19 1.28
C ASP A 532 1.80 20.32 0.82
N GLN A 533 2.75 20.06 -0.10
CA GLN A 533 3.87 20.98 -0.40
C GLN A 533 4.14 21.24 -1.89
N GLN A 534 3.79 20.32 -2.80
CA GLN A 534 4.11 20.43 -4.23
C GLN A 534 3.36 21.57 -4.92
N ARG A 535 4.02 22.73 -5.09
CA ARG A 535 3.45 23.92 -5.77
C ARG A 535 3.56 23.88 -7.29
N THR A 536 4.52 23.11 -7.82
CA THR A 536 4.83 23.02 -9.25
C THR A 536 3.80 22.22 -10.04
N ASN A 537 3.32 21.11 -9.47
CA ASN A 537 2.14 20.38 -9.92
C ASN A 537 1.26 20.06 -8.70
N PRO A 538 0.29 20.92 -8.35
CA PRO A 538 -0.61 20.67 -7.22
C PRO A 538 -1.58 19.51 -7.50
N LEU A 539 -1.68 18.58 -6.54
CA LEU A 539 -2.51 17.38 -6.59
C LEU A 539 -4.01 17.71 -6.63
N LYS A 540 -4.73 17.23 -7.65
CA LYS A 540 -6.20 17.32 -7.77
C LYS A 540 -6.86 15.95 -7.65
N LYS A 541 -8.19 15.96 -7.59
CA LYS A 541 -9.05 14.77 -7.55
C LYS A 541 -9.18 14.17 -8.96
N GLY A 542 -8.90 12.87 -9.07
CA GLY A 542 -8.77 12.15 -10.35
C GLY A 542 -7.32 11.83 -10.73
N ASP A 543 -6.37 12.59 -10.20
CA ASP A 543 -4.94 12.46 -10.48
C ASP A 543 -4.38 11.13 -9.96
N ARG A 544 -3.44 10.56 -10.72
CA ARG A 544 -2.84 9.24 -10.49
C ARG A 544 -1.40 9.38 -10.02
N ILE A 545 -1.05 8.60 -8.99
CA ILE A 545 0.26 8.65 -8.35
C ILE A 545 0.92 7.27 -8.46
N MET A 546 2.10 7.19 -9.07
CA MET A 546 2.91 5.97 -9.09
C MET A 546 4.00 6.02 -8.03
N GLN A 547 3.89 5.16 -7.03
CA GLN A 547 5.01 4.80 -6.15
C GLN A 547 5.86 3.71 -6.82
N VAL A 548 7.19 3.83 -6.80
CA VAL A 548 8.13 2.79 -7.20
C VAL A 548 9.29 2.67 -6.20
N ALA A 549 9.57 1.45 -5.73
CA ALA A 549 10.55 1.19 -4.69
C ALA A 549 11.40 -0.07 -4.95
N PHE A 550 12.64 -0.02 -4.47
CA PHE A 550 13.69 -1.01 -4.72
C PHE A 550 14.17 -1.66 -3.42
N GLY A 551 14.60 -2.92 -3.44
CA GLY A 551 15.02 -3.63 -2.21
C GLY A 551 15.93 -4.83 -2.48
N SER A 552 16.40 -5.46 -1.41
CA SER A 552 17.36 -6.59 -1.42
C SER A 552 16.88 -7.82 -2.23
N GLY A 553 17.80 -8.70 -2.62
CA GLY A 553 17.47 -9.87 -3.48
C GLY A 553 16.82 -9.45 -4.79
N PHE A 554 17.49 -8.54 -5.52
CA PHE A 554 16.93 -7.28 -5.99
C PHE A 554 15.44 -7.30 -6.40
N LYS A 555 14.62 -6.56 -5.65
CA LYS A 555 13.18 -6.41 -5.89
C LYS A 555 12.87 -5.03 -6.45
N CYS A 556 11.97 -4.95 -7.44
CA CYS A 556 11.32 -3.70 -7.85
C CYS A 556 9.80 -3.87 -7.68
N THR A 557 9.20 -3.03 -6.84
CA THR A 557 7.76 -3.02 -6.62
C THR A 557 7.19 -1.65 -6.95
N SER A 558 6.02 -1.63 -7.58
CA SER A 558 5.27 -0.41 -7.91
C SER A 558 3.82 -0.51 -7.44
N GLY A 559 3.26 0.64 -7.07
CA GLY A 559 1.87 0.79 -6.65
C GLY A 559 1.28 2.05 -7.28
N VAL A 560 0.09 1.94 -7.86
CA VAL A 560 -0.59 3.07 -8.53
C VAL A 560 -1.86 3.40 -7.79
N TRP A 561 -1.92 4.62 -7.28
CA TRP A 561 -3.04 5.20 -6.56
C TRP A 561 -3.78 6.22 -7.43
N ILE A 562 -5.02 6.51 -7.08
CA ILE A 562 -5.78 7.64 -7.61
C ILE A 562 -6.33 8.49 -6.46
N LYS A 563 -6.25 9.82 -6.58
CA LYS A 563 -6.89 10.75 -5.64
C LYS A 563 -8.41 10.70 -5.81
N VAL A 564 -9.14 10.45 -4.72
CA VAL A 564 -10.61 10.29 -4.70
C VAL A 564 -11.34 11.45 -4.02
#